data_AF-A0A0W1R902-F1
#
_entry.id   AF-A0A0W1R902-F1
#
_cell.length_a   1.000
_cell.length_b   1.000
_cell.length_c   1.000
_cell.angle_alpha   90.00
_cell.angle_beta   90.00
_cell.angle_gamma   90.00
#
_symmetry.space_group_name_H-M   'P 1'
#
loop_
_entity.id
_entity.type
_entity.pdbx_description
1 polymer ?
#
loop_
_entity_poly.entity_id
_entity_poly.type
_entity_poly.pdbx_seq_one_letter_code
_entity_poly.pdbx_strand_id
1 'polypeptide(L)'
;MAELNWRAIGLGFVVTLVLGLLSGNSIPLTDLTLPVIGWGLTGIVGGLAAGYVAGRGMGNGAVNGIVATTIGAILVYAVLAVFGTVLFGFVGFTVALVGLLYLGLYAIPGAVGGAVGAMLNRSSPADRTQPAGR
;
A
#
# COMPACT_ATOMS: atom_id res chain seq x y z
N MET A 1 -12.09 -16.13 -8.56
CA MET A 1 -12.27 -14.67 -8.75
C MET A 1 -11.66 -13.97 -7.54
N ALA A 2 -11.02 -12.81 -7.69
CA ALA A 2 -10.48 -12.09 -6.54
C ALA A 2 -11.63 -11.45 -5.74
N GLU A 3 -11.61 -11.62 -4.43
CA GLU A 3 -12.59 -11.06 -3.50
C GLU A 3 -11.97 -9.91 -2.73
N LEU A 4 -12.66 -8.77 -2.76
CA LEU A 4 -12.22 -7.55 -2.10
C LEU A 4 -12.56 -7.61 -0.60
N ASN A 5 -11.54 -7.62 0.26
CA ASN A 5 -11.71 -7.60 1.70
C ASN A 5 -11.41 -6.20 2.24
N TRP A 6 -12.47 -5.43 2.52
CA TRP A 6 -12.37 -4.06 3.03
C TRP A 6 -11.58 -3.93 4.34
N ARG A 7 -11.60 -4.96 5.20
CA ARG A 7 -10.80 -4.96 6.44
C ARG A 7 -9.30 -5.09 6.12
N ALA A 8 -8.97 -5.95 5.15
CA ALA A 8 -7.59 -6.12 4.69
C ALA A 8 -7.06 -4.82 4.05
N ILE A 9 -7.89 -4.17 3.23
CA ILE A 9 -7.58 -2.88 2.60
C ILE A 9 -7.33 -1.80 3.64
N GLY A 10 -8.23 -1.66 4.61
CA GLY A 10 -8.09 -0.67 5.68
C GLY A 10 -6.82 -0.88 6.51
N LEU A 11 -6.47 -2.14 6.81
CA LEU A 11 -5.29 -2.46 7.62
C LEU A 11 -3.99 -2.21 6.84
N GLY A 12 -3.94 -2.61 5.56
CA GLY A 12 -2.81 -2.30 4.67
C GLY A 12 -2.62 -0.80 4.48
N PHE A 13 -3.70 -0.04 4.38
CA PHE A 13 -3.65 1.42 4.34
C PHE A 13 -3.04 2.01 5.61
N VAL A 14 -3.55 1.63 6.79
CA VAL A 14 -3.06 2.14 8.08
C VAL A 14 -1.58 1.82 8.26
N VAL A 15 -1.15 0.60 7.90
CA VAL A 15 0.27 0.20 7.96
C VAL A 15 1.13 1.07 7.04
N THR A 16 0.69 1.28 5.80
CA THR A 16 1.39 2.15 4.84
C THR A 16 1.49 3.58 5.36
N LEU A 17 0.40 4.10 5.93
CA LEU A 17 0.33 5.47 6.43
C LEU A 17 1.24 5.68 7.63
N VAL A 18 1.20 4.77 8.62
CA VAL A 18 2.07 4.84 9.79
C VAL A 18 3.53 4.73 9.36
N LEU A 19 3.88 3.76 8.52
CA LEU A 19 5.26 3.60 8.06
C LEU A 19 5.72 4.80 7.20
N GLY A 20 4.86 5.35 6.34
CA GLY A 20 5.19 6.52 5.53
C GLY A 20 5.40 7.80 6.35
N LEU A 21 4.68 7.94 7.47
CA LEU A 21 4.87 9.02 8.44
C LEU A 21 6.16 8.81 9.27
N LEU A 22 6.44 7.58 9.69
CA LEU A 22 7.64 7.23 10.46
C LEU A 22 8.92 7.23 9.61
N SER A 23 8.84 6.92 8.31
CA SER A 23 10.01 6.81 7.42
C SER A 23 10.54 8.15 6.91
N GLY A 24 10.01 9.28 7.41
CA GLY A 24 10.61 10.58 7.13
C GLY A 24 10.26 11.20 5.77
N ASN A 25 9.05 11.03 5.26
CA ASN A 25 8.51 11.93 4.21
C ASN A 25 8.39 13.41 4.69
N SER A 26 8.76 13.68 5.94
CA SER A 26 8.80 15.00 6.58
C SER A 26 10.04 15.84 6.24
N ILE A 27 11.02 15.32 5.48
CA ILE A 27 12.21 16.10 5.07
C ILE A 27 12.25 16.22 3.54
N PRO A 28 11.81 17.36 2.97
CA PRO A 28 12.11 17.68 1.59
C PRO A 28 13.64 17.81 1.45
N LEU A 29 14.23 17.23 0.39
CA LEU A 29 15.65 17.34 -0.04
C LEU A 29 16.65 16.26 0.41
N THR A 30 16.25 15.17 1.07
CA THR A 30 17.17 14.02 1.28
C THR A 30 17.19 13.12 0.04
N ASP A 31 18.34 13.07 -0.65
CA ASP A 31 18.75 12.23 -1.77
C ASP A 31 17.68 11.34 -2.42
N LEU A 32 17.39 11.56 -3.71
CA LEU A 32 16.39 10.85 -4.53
C LEU A 32 16.37 9.31 -4.42
N THR A 33 17.44 8.68 -3.95
CA THR A 33 17.54 7.23 -3.72
C THR A 33 16.82 6.75 -2.47
N LEU A 34 16.76 7.55 -1.40
CA LEU A 34 16.05 7.22 -0.15
C LEU A 34 14.52 7.22 -0.30
N PRO A 35 13.89 8.20 -0.99
CA PRO A 35 12.46 8.20 -1.25
C PRO A 35 11.97 6.97 -2.03
N VAL A 36 12.72 6.52 -3.04
CA VAL A 36 12.32 5.37 -3.88
C VAL A 36 12.35 4.06 -3.09
N ILE A 37 13.36 3.86 -2.25
CA ILE A 37 13.48 2.67 -1.39
C ILE A 37 12.44 2.73 -0.27
N GLY A 38 12.28 3.88 0.40
CA GLY A 38 11.28 4.08 1.45
C GLY A 38 9.86 3.89 0.95
N TRP A 39 9.55 4.40 -0.24
CA TRP A 39 8.27 4.24 -0.95
C TRP A 39 7.98 2.79 -1.34
N GLY A 40 8.97 2.12 -1.94
CA GLY A 40 8.82 0.73 -2.36
C GLY A 40 8.60 -0.18 -1.15
N LEU A 41 9.39 -0.01 -0.09
CA LEU A 41 9.27 -0.80 1.14
C LEU A 41 7.95 -0.53 1.87
N THR A 42 7.53 0.73 2.01
CA THR A 42 6.23 1.06 2.63
C THR A 42 5.08 0.44 1.86
N GLY A 43 5.08 0.53 0.53
CA GLY A 43 4.08 -0.10 -0.33
C GLY A 43 4.09 -1.63 -0.22
N ILE A 44 5.28 -2.25 -0.14
CA ILE A 44 5.41 -3.70 0.04
C ILE A 44 4.87 -4.13 1.41
N VAL A 45 5.20 -3.45 2.50
CA VAL A 45 4.74 -3.83 3.84
C VAL A 45 3.23 -3.60 4.00
N GLY A 46 2.71 -2.50 3.45
CA GLY A 46 1.27 -2.22 3.39
C GLY A 46 0.51 -3.25 2.55
N GLY A 47 1.03 -3.56 1.37
CA GLY A 47 0.51 -4.62 0.51
C GLY A 47 0.56 -5.97 1.22
N LEU A 48 1.65 -6.29 1.92
CA LEU A 48 1.83 -7.53 2.67
C LEU A 48 0.79 -7.67 3.79
N ALA A 49 0.55 -6.60 4.55
CA ALA A 49 -0.50 -6.60 5.58
C ALA A 49 -1.88 -6.87 4.96
N ALA A 50 -2.21 -6.21 3.84
CA ALA A 50 -3.46 -6.45 3.11
C ALA A 50 -3.55 -7.90 2.57
N GLY A 51 -2.48 -8.41 1.97
CA GLY A 51 -2.41 -9.76 1.43
C GLY A 51 -2.54 -10.83 2.51
N TYR A 52 -1.86 -10.64 3.63
CA TYR A 52 -1.91 -11.53 4.78
C TYR A 52 -3.33 -11.66 5.32
N VAL A 53 -4.02 -10.53 5.52
CA VAL A 53 -5.41 -10.52 6.01
C VAL A 53 -6.39 -11.07 4.97
N ALA A 54 -6.12 -10.89 3.68
CA ALA A 54 -6.99 -11.38 2.61
C ALA A 54 -6.99 -12.93 2.47
N GLY A 55 -5.92 -13.62 2.88
CA GLY A 55 -5.88 -15.06 3.21
C GLY A 55 -6.29 -16.10 2.17
N ARG A 56 -6.63 -15.71 0.93
CA ARG A 56 -7.26 -16.61 -0.07
C ARG A 56 -6.40 -16.85 -1.32
N GLY A 57 -5.08 -16.95 -1.12
CA GLY A 57 -4.11 -17.25 -2.17
C GLY A 57 -3.51 -16.03 -2.86
N MET A 58 -2.41 -16.26 -3.60
CA MET A 58 -1.51 -15.22 -4.13
C MET A 58 -2.23 -14.18 -5.02
N GLY A 59 -3.12 -14.64 -5.92
CA GLY A 59 -3.88 -13.74 -6.79
C GLY A 59 -4.85 -12.84 -6.02
N ASN A 60 -5.49 -13.37 -4.97
CA ASN A 60 -6.37 -12.57 -4.12
C ASN A 60 -5.57 -11.55 -3.29
N GLY A 61 -4.41 -11.98 -2.79
CA GLY A 61 -3.48 -11.11 -2.07
C GLY A 61 -2.98 -9.95 -2.92
N ALA A 62 -2.55 -10.22 -4.15
CA ALA A 62 -2.07 -9.20 -5.07
C ALA A 62 -3.13 -8.13 -5.36
N VAL A 63 -4.38 -8.53 -5.64
CA VAL A 63 -5.47 -7.59 -5.90
C VAL A 63 -5.80 -6.75 -4.67
N ASN A 64 -5.92 -7.36 -3.50
CA ASN A 64 -6.16 -6.61 -2.26
C ASN A 64 -5.00 -5.68 -1.91
N GLY A 65 -3.76 -6.10 -2.18
CA GLY A 65 -2.56 -5.27 -2.01
C GLY A 65 -2.55 -4.06 -2.94
N ILE A 66 -2.83 -4.25 -4.24
CA ILE A 66 -2.98 -3.15 -5.22
C ILE A 66 -4.02 -2.14 -4.75
N VAL A 67 -5.20 -2.63 -4.37
CA VAL A 67 -6.31 -1.75 -4.00
C VAL A 67 -5.99 -1.01 -2.71
N ALA A 68 -5.41 -1.69 -1.71
CA ALA A 68 -4.98 -1.07 -0.46
C ALA A 68 -3.97 0.06 -0.68
N THR A 69 -2.90 -0.19 -1.44
CA THR A 69 -1.87 0.82 -1.66
C THR A 69 -2.34 1.93 -2.59
N THR A 70 -3.15 1.64 -3.61
CA THR A 70 -3.66 2.64 -4.55
C THR A 70 -4.66 3.57 -3.87
N ILE A 71 -5.66 3.04 -3.16
CA ILE A 71 -6.62 3.86 -2.41
C ILE A 71 -5.88 4.69 -1.36
N GLY A 72 -4.94 4.07 -0.65
CA GLY A 72 -4.11 4.76 0.34
C GLY A 72 -3.32 5.92 -0.25
N ALA A 73 -2.64 5.68 -1.37
CA ALA A 73 -1.88 6.69 -2.09
C ALA A 73 -2.78 7.82 -2.58
N ILE A 74 -3.97 7.52 -3.12
CA ILE A 74 -4.93 8.54 -3.58
C ILE A 74 -5.37 9.44 -2.43
N LEU A 75 -5.73 8.86 -1.29
CA LEU A 75 -6.20 9.63 -0.13
C LEU A 75 -5.11 10.53 0.43
N VAL A 76 -3.90 9.99 0.63
CA VAL A 76 -2.75 10.75 1.11
C VAL A 76 -2.39 11.84 0.12
N TYR A 77 -2.29 11.51 -1.16
CA TYR A 77 -2.00 12.47 -2.21
C TYR A 77 -3.05 13.59 -2.29
N ALA A 78 -4.34 13.27 -2.18
CA ALA A 78 -5.41 14.28 -2.20
C ALA A 78 -5.26 15.28 -1.07
N VAL A 79 -4.96 14.80 0.15
CA VAL A 79 -4.68 15.68 1.30
C VAL A 79 -3.46 16.54 1.02
N LEU A 80 -2.33 15.96 0.63
CA LEU A 80 -1.11 16.72 0.35
C LEU A 80 -1.29 17.71 -0.81
N ALA A 81 -2.05 17.37 -1.84
CA ALA A 81 -2.32 18.25 -2.98
C ALA A 81 -3.13 19.48 -2.54
N VAL A 82 -4.16 19.29 -1.71
CA VAL A 82 -4.95 20.39 -1.16
C VAL A 82 -4.08 21.28 -0.26
N PHE A 83 -3.40 20.69 0.73
CA PHE A 83 -2.55 21.46 1.64
C PHE A 83 -1.39 22.15 0.93
N GLY A 84 -0.72 21.45 0.01
CA GLY A 84 0.36 22.00 -0.79
C GLY A 84 -0.11 23.18 -1.65
N THR A 85 -1.27 23.07 -2.28
CA THR A 85 -1.86 24.17 -3.06
C THR A 85 -2.27 25.34 -2.17
N VAL A 86 -2.86 25.09 -1.00
CA VAL A 86 -3.28 26.15 -0.07
C VAL A 86 -2.08 26.89 0.53
N LEU A 87 -1.01 26.17 0.89
CA LEU A 87 0.16 26.74 1.55
C LEU A 87 1.15 27.39 0.56
N PHE A 88 1.30 26.82 -0.64
CA PHE A 88 2.33 27.22 -1.61
C PHE A 88 1.76 27.73 -2.95
N GLY A 89 0.43 27.88 -3.05
CA GLY A 89 -0.24 28.44 -4.22
C GLY A 89 0.03 27.65 -5.51
N PHE A 90 0.39 28.38 -6.59
CA PHE A 90 0.63 27.80 -7.91
C PHE A 90 1.78 26.77 -7.92
N VAL A 91 2.81 26.98 -7.10
CA VAL A 91 3.93 26.02 -6.98
C VAL A 91 3.42 24.70 -6.41
N GLY A 92 2.64 24.75 -5.32
CA GLY A 92 2.04 23.56 -4.73
C GLY A 92 1.11 22.83 -5.69
N PHE A 93 0.30 23.57 -6.45
CA PHE A 93 -0.57 22.99 -7.48
C PHE A 93 0.23 22.27 -8.58
N THR A 94 1.32 22.87 -9.05
CA THR A 94 2.17 22.28 -10.10
C THR A 94 2.85 21.00 -9.60
N VAL A 95 3.36 21.02 -8.36
CA VAL A 95 3.95 19.84 -7.71
C VAL A 95 2.91 18.72 -7.56
N ALA A 96 1.67 19.07 -7.19
CA ALA A 96 0.58 18.10 -7.16
C ALA A 96 0.39 17.47 -8.54
N LEU A 97 0.16 18.26 -9.60
CA LEU A 97 -0.05 17.73 -10.96
C LEU A 97 1.07 16.78 -11.42
N VAL A 98 2.33 17.08 -11.09
CA VAL A 98 3.45 16.16 -11.37
C VAL A 98 3.32 14.88 -10.54
N GLY A 99 3.05 14.99 -9.24
CA GLY A 99 2.82 13.84 -8.35
C GLY A 99 1.69 12.90 -8.82
N LEU A 100 0.65 13.44 -9.45
CA LEU A 100 -0.45 12.67 -10.02
C LEU A 100 0.03 11.64 -11.07
N LEU A 101 1.08 11.96 -11.82
CA LEU A 101 1.63 11.06 -12.84
C LEU A 101 2.26 9.79 -12.25
N TYR A 102 2.69 9.86 -10.99
CA TYR A 102 3.37 8.75 -10.30
C TYR A 102 2.42 7.89 -9.46
N LEU A 103 1.15 8.27 -9.33
CA LEU A 103 0.18 7.60 -8.46
C LEU A 103 -0.04 6.13 -8.83
N GLY A 104 -0.05 5.82 -10.13
CA GLY A 104 -0.20 4.45 -10.64
C GLY A 104 0.97 3.53 -10.28
N LEU A 105 2.16 4.06 -10.00
CA LEU A 105 3.32 3.24 -9.63
C LEU A 105 3.12 2.56 -8.27
N TYR A 106 2.29 3.12 -7.38
CA TYR A 106 2.03 2.58 -6.03
C TYR A 106 1.33 1.21 -6.06
N ALA A 107 0.71 0.87 -7.19
CA ALA A 107 0.11 -0.44 -7.40
C ALA A 107 1.15 -1.56 -7.45
N ILE A 108 2.36 -1.30 -7.96
CA ILE A 108 3.41 -2.32 -8.15
C ILE A 108 3.89 -2.89 -6.81
N PRO A 109 4.43 -2.09 -5.87
CA PRO A 109 4.88 -2.61 -4.58
C PRO A 109 3.71 -3.18 -3.76
N GLY A 110 2.50 -2.64 -3.90
CA GLY A 110 1.29 -3.17 -3.28
C GLY A 110 0.91 -4.56 -3.79
N ALA A 111 1.01 -4.80 -5.09
CA ALA A 111 0.77 -6.12 -5.69
C ALA A 111 1.77 -7.16 -5.17
N VAL A 112 3.05 -6.79 -5.16
CA VAL A 112 4.15 -7.66 -4.71
C VAL A 112 3.99 -7.98 -3.22
N GLY A 113 3.80 -6.97 -2.39
CA GLY A 113 3.51 -7.13 -0.97
C GLY A 113 2.30 -8.02 -0.75
N GLY A 114 1.19 -7.73 -1.43
CA GLY A 114 -0.06 -8.48 -1.33
C GLY A 114 0.06 -9.95 -1.70
N ALA A 115 0.78 -10.24 -2.79
CA ALA A 115 1.05 -11.61 -3.21
C ALA A 115 1.84 -12.37 -2.12
N VAL A 116 2.92 -11.76 -1.61
CA VAL A 116 3.78 -12.36 -0.57
C VAL A 116 3.01 -12.54 0.74
N GLY A 117 2.26 -11.54 1.20
CA GLY A 117 1.47 -11.63 2.41
C GLY A 117 0.44 -12.75 2.38
N ALA A 118 -0.23 -12.94 1.24
CA ALA A 118 -1.19 -14.02 1.07
C ALA A 118 -0.54 -15.41 1.05
N MET A 119 0.69 -15.53 0.52
CA MET A 119 1.45 -16.78 0.62
C MET A 119 1.76 -17.14 2.06
N LEU A 120 2.22 -16.16 2.86
CA LEU A 120 2.58 -16.37 4.26
C LEU A 120 1.38 -16.80 5.11
N ASN A 121 0.19 -16.26 4.85
CA ASN A 121 -1.00 -16.69 5.56
C ASN A 121 -1.41 -18.13 5.21
N ARG A 122 -1.25 -18.54 3.94
CA ARG A 122 -1.54 -19.92 3.50
C ARG A 122 -0.64 -20.98 4.16
N SER A 123 0.54 -20.58 4.64
CA SER A 123 1.44 -21.44 5.39
C SER A 123 1.06 -21.59 6.87
N SER A 124 0.07 -20.84 7.36
CA SER A 124 -0.32 -20.85 8.77
C SER A 124 -1.11 -22.13 9.13
N PRO A 125 -0.78 -22.81 10.25
CA PRO A 125 -1.29 -24.15 10.61
C PRO A 125 -2.81 -24.32 10.77
N ALA A 126 -3.59 -23.24 10.75
CA ALA A 126 -5.04 -23.28 10.93
C ALA A 126 -5.78 -24.07 9.82
N ASP A 127 -5.14 -24.27 8.66
CA ASP A 127 -5.70 -25.02 7.53
C ASP A 127 -5.45 -26.55 7.64
N ARG A 128 -4.66 -27.01 8.63
CA ARG A 128 -4.41 -28.45 8.86
C ARG A 128 -5.44 -29.13 9.76
N THR A 129 -6.34 -28.38 10.38
CA THR A 129 -7.32 -28.94 11.33
C THR A 129 -8.67 -29.29 10.71
N GLN A 130 -8.87 -29.14 9.39
CA GLN A 130 -10.05 -29.71 8.75
C GLN A 130 -9.80 -31.21 8.53
N PRO A 131 -10.44 -32.11 9.31
CA PRO A 131 -10.29 -33.54 9.09
C PRO A 131 -10.92 -33.84 7.74
N ALA A 132 -10.16 -34.50 6.87
CA ALA A 132 -10.72 -35.24 5.74
C ALA A 132 -11.52 -36.43 6.31
N GLY A 133 -12.70 -36.12 6.87
CA GLY A 133 -13.70 -37.09 7.28
C GLY A 133 -14.50 -37.52 6.06
N ARG A 134 -14.47 -38.83 5.82
CA ARG A 134 -15.10 -39.59 4.74
C ARG A 134 -16.59 -39.33 4.55
#